data_AF-A0A376LNG6-F1
#
_entry.id   AF-A0A376LNG6-F1
#
_cell.length_a   1.000
_cell.length_b   1.000
_cell.length_c   1.000
_cell.angle_alpha   90.00
_cell.angle_beta   90.00
_cell.angle_gamma   90.00
#
_symmetry.space_group_name_H-M   'P 1'
#
loop_
_entity.id
_entity.type
_entity.pdbx_description
1 polymer ?
#
loop_
_entity_poly.entity_id
_entity_poly.type
_entity_poly.pdbx_seq_one_letter_code
_entity_poly.pdbx_strand_id
1 'polypeptide(L)'
;MFDFSKVVDRHGTWCTQWIMSPTVSALLTCYRSRFQTWIFATAPCIIEALNQRLMHGVFGYSRWKNDEFLAAIAHWFSTQHYTAIDPQSVVYGPSVIYMVSELIRQWSETGEGVVIHTPAYDAFYKAIEGNQRTVMPVCFREAG
;
A
#
# COMPACT_ATOMS: atom_id res chain seq x y z
N MET A 1 -19.71 5.20 -16.76
CA MET A 1 -19.93 6.05 -15.57
C MET A 1 -19.86 5.15 -14.33
N PHE A 2 -19.17 5.56 -13.27
CA PHE A 2 -19.08 4.78 -12.03
C PHE A 2 -20.22 5.17 -11.09
N ASP A 3 -20.85 4.18 -10.45
CA ASP A 3 -21.84 4.40 -9.39
C ASP A 3 -21.18 4.15 -8.02
N PHE A 4 -20.73 5.24 -7.38
CA PHE A 4 -20.16 5.20 -6.04
C PHE A 4 -21.22 5.22 -4.93
N SER A 5 -22.51 5.37 -5.26
CA SER A 5 -23.60 5.29 -4.29
C SER A 5 -24.04 3.84 -4.03
N LYS A 6 -23.69 2.93 -4.94
CA LYS A 6 -23.96 1.50 -4.79
C LYS A 6 -23.25 0.94 -3.55
N VAL A 7 -24.05 0.49 -2.59
CA VAL A 7 -23.56 -0.22 -1.41
C VAL A 7 -23.09 -1.62 -1.84
N VAL A 8 -21.85 -1.95 -1.46
CA VAL A 8 -21.26 -3.28 -1.66
C VAL A 8 -21.21 -3.98 -0.31
N ASP A 9 -21.97 -5.06 -0.15
CA ASP A 9 -21.89 -5.91 1.02
C ASP A 9 -20.54 -6.66 1.04
N ARG A 10 -19.86 -6.61 2.18
CA ARG A 10 -18.54 -7.23 2.41
C ARG A 10 -18.57 -8.21 3.59
N HIS A 11 -19.73 -8.51 4.15
CA HIS A 11 -19.85 -9.59 5.15
C HIS A 11 -19.48 -10.95 4.53
N GLY A 12 -18.79 -11.80 5.30
CA GLY A 12 -18.33 -13.12 4.81
C GLY A 12 -17.15 -13.08 3.82
N THR A 13 -16.60 -11.91 3.49
CA THR A 13 -15.50 -11.77 2.50
C THR A 13 -14.10 -11.88 3.08
N TRP A 14 -13.95 -12.27 4.34
CA TRP A 14 -12.65 -12.27 5.04
C TRP A 14 -11.97 -10.89 5.13
N CYS A 15 -12.75 -9.81 5.01
CA CYS A 15 -12.24 -8.45 5.09
C CYS A 15 -11.90 -8.01 6.53
N THR A 16 -10.63 -7.69 6.78
CA THR A 16 -10.14 -7.19 8.08
C THR A 16 -10.92 -6.00 8.63
N GLN A 17 -11.37 -5.08 7.78
CA GLN A 17 -12.20 -3.94 8.19
C GLN A 17 -13.54 -4.37 8.82
N TRP A 18 -14.09 -5.52 8.40
CA TRP A 18 -15.41 -6.02 8.80
C TRP A 18 -15.36 -7.22 9.77
N ILE A 19 -14.19 -7.81 10.00
CA ILE A 19 -14.00 -9.05 10.78
C ILE A 19 -13.36 -8.82 12.16
N MET A 20 -13.10 -7.57 12.54
CA MET A 20 -12.58 -7.29 13.88
C MET A 20 -13.53 -7.79 14.98
N SER A 21 -12.94 -8.26 16.09
CA SER A 21 -13.66 -8.88 17.20
C SER A 21 -14.75 -7.97 17.80
N PRO A 22 -15.77 -8.52 18.49
CA PRO A 22 -16.82 -7.76 19.17
C PRO A 22 -16.29 -6.66 20.10
N THR A 23 -15.12 -6.89 20.71
CA THR A 23 -14.44 -5.97 21.63
C THR A 23 -13.96 -4.69 20.94
N VAL A 24 -13.56 -4.76 19.66
CA VAL A 24 -13.19 -3.59 18.86
C VAL A 24 -14.43 -2.99 18.16
N SER A 25 -15.41 -3.84 17.83
CA SER A 25 -16.69 -3.43 17.22
C SER A 25 -17.50 -2.47 18.09
N ALA A 26 -17.52 -2.65 19.42
CA ALA A 26 -18.28 -1.78 20.33
C ALA A 26 -17.73 -0.33 20.40
N LEU A 27 -16.43 -0.14 20.17
CA LEU A 27 -15.77 1.17 20.06
C LEU A 27 -15.91 1.79 18.67
N LEU A 28 -16.24 0.99 17.65
CA LEU A 28 -16.30 1.40 16.24
C LEU A 28 -17.71 1.77 15.76
N THR A 29 -18.74 1.62 16.59
CA THR A 29 -20.10 2.08 16.29
C THR A 29 -20.13 3.56 15.88
N CYS A 30 -19.13 4.35 16.31
CA CYS A 30 -18.99 5.76 15.96
C CYS A 30 -17.97 6.05 14.84
N TYR A 31 -17.11 5.10 14.40
CA TYR A 31 -16.03 5.43 13.45
C TYR A 31 -15.63 4.27 12.52
N ARG A 32 -16.44 4.02 11.48
CA ARG A 32 -16.16 3.08 10.36
C ARG A 32 -14.91 3.43 9.52
N SER A 33 -14.16 4.48 9.86
CA SER A 33 -13.12 5.12 9.05
C SER A 33 -11.66 4.83 9.46
N ARG A 34 -11.41 3.90 10.40
CA ARG A 34 -10.06 3.71 10.96
C ARG A 34 -9.08 2.94 10.07
N PHE A 35 -9.57 2.21 9.06
CA PHE A 35 -8.73 1.52 8.08
C PHE A 35 -8.97 2.11 6.69
N GLN A 36 -7.90 2.53 6.02
CA GLN A 36 -7.93 3.19 4.72
C GLN A 36 -8.14 2.18 3.57
N THR A 37 -9.17 1.35 3.64
CA THR A 37 -9.58 0.51 2.50
C THR A 37 -10.90 1.01 1.94
N TRP A 38 -10.92 1.28 0.64
CA TRP A 38 -12.10 1.75 -0.07
C TRP A 38 -13.25 0.76 0.03
N ILE A 39 -14.48 1.30 0.10
CA ILE A 39 -15.73 0.53 0.15
C ILE A 39 -16.36 0.34 -1.25
N PHE A 40 -15.69 0.77 -2.30
CA PHE A 40 -16.16 0.70 -3.68
C PHE A 40 -15.64 -0.53 -4.41
N ALA A 41 -16.38 -0.98 -5.41
CA ALA A 41 -15.88 -1.98 -6.35
C ALA A 41 -14.69 -1.40 -7.15
N THR A 42 -13.73 -2.26 -7.49
CA THR A 42 -12.59 -1.88 -8.33
C THR A 42 -13.05 -1.53 -9.75
N ALA A 43 -12.20 -0.83 -10.51
CA ALA A 43 -12.56 -0.40 -11.85
C ALA A 43 -12.84 -1.59 -12.80
N PRO A 44 -13.88 -1.52 -13.68
CA PRO A 44 -14.23 -2.62 -14.57
C PRO A 44 -13.06 -3.13 -15.44
N CYS A 45 -12.18 -2.24 -15.89
CA CYS A 45 -11.00 -2.64 -16.67
C CYS A 45 -10.04 -3.55 -15.89
N ILE A 46 -9.93 -3.37 -14.56
CA ILE A 46 -9.11 -4.21 -13.69
C ILE A 46 -9.78 -5.59 -13.52
N ILE A 47 -11.09 -5.61 -13.31
CA ILE A 47 -11.86 -6.87 -13.21
C ILE A 47 -11.73 -7.68 -14.50
N GLU A 48 -11.86 -7.02 -15.65
CA GLU A 48 -11.77 -7.64 -16.97
C GLU A 48 -10.37 -8.23 -17.23
N ALA A 49 -9.30 -7.48 -16.93
CA ALA A 49 -7.94 -7.99 -17.06
C ALA A 49 -7.67 -9.21 -16.16
N LEU A 50 -8.21 -9.21 -14.93
CA LEU A 50 -8.13 -10.35 -14.03
C LEU A 50 -8.90 -11.55 -14.59
N ASN A 51 -10.12 -11.36 -15.10
CA ASN A 51 -10.92 -12.42 -15.72
C ASN A 51 -10.20 -13.05 -16.92
N GLN A 52 -9.64 -12.22 -17.80
CA GLN A 52 -8.86 -12.70 -18.95
C GLN A 52 -7.66 -13.54 -18.49
N ARG A 53 -6.94 -13.07 -17.46
CA ARG A 53 -5.82 -13.84 -16.89
C ARG A 53 -6.27 -15.15 -16.25
N LEU A 54 -7.44 -15.18 -15.61
CA LEU A 54 -8.01 -16.40 -15.02
C LEU A 54 -8.39 -17.41 -16.10
N MET A 55 -8.98 -16.96 -17.21
CA MET A 55 -9.41 -17.83 -18.32
C MET A 55 -8.27 -18.57 -19.01
N HIS A 56 -7.02 -18.08 -18.90
CA HIS A 56 -5.85 -18.78 -19.41
C HIS A 56 -5.60 -20.15 -18.72
N GLY A 57 -6.07 -20.35 -17.48
CA GLY A 57 -6.03 -21.64 -16.77
C GLY A 57 -4.67 -22.09 -16.24
N VAL A 58 -3.55 -21.56 -16.73
CA VAL A 58 -2.20 -21.87 -16.20
C VAL A 58 -1.67 -20.74 -15.32
N PHE A 59 -1.30 -21.06 -14.07
CA PHE A 59 -0.85 -20.11 -13.04
C PHE A 59 0.60 -20.35 -12.58
N GLY A 60 1.49 -20.64 -13.54
CA GLY A 60 2.92 -20.79 -13.27
C GLY A 60 3.63 -19.47 -12.94
N TYR A 61 4.95 -19.53 -12.82
CA TYR A 61 5.79 -18.37 -12.53
C TYR A 61 5.55 -17.23 -13.51
N SER A 62 5.29 -16.04 -12.97
CA SER A 62 5.04 -14.83 -13.75
C SER A 62 6.23 -13.87 -13.63
N ARG A 63 6.67 -13.29 -14.74
CA ARG A 63 7.74 -12.28 -14.77
C ARG A 63 7.12 -10.89 -14.78
N TRP A 64 7.32 -10.14 -13.69
CA TRP A 64 6.85 -8.77 -13.56
C TRP A 64 7.65 -7.78 -14.44
N LYS A 65 8.96 -8.02 -14.60
CA LYS A 65 9.86 -7.13 -15.36
C LYS A 65 9.69 -7.39 -16.86
N ASN A 66 8.63 -6.83 -17.43
CA ASN A 66 8.32 -6.83 -18.85
C ASN A 66 7.95 -5.41 -19.31
N ASP A 67 8.03 -5.18 -20.62
CA ASP A 67 7.89 -3.84 -21.21
C ASP A 67 6.50 -3.24 -20.98
N GLU A 68 5.43 -4.05 -21.07
CA GLU A 68 4.06 -3.58 -20.85
C GLU A 68 3.85 -3.08 -19.42
N PHE A 69 4.31 -3.83 -18.43
CA PHE A 69 4.19 -3.46 -17.02
C PHE A 69 5.00 -2.19 -16.69
N LEU A 70 6.25 -2.12 -17.16
CA LEU A 70 7.12 -0.97 -16.91
C LEU A 70 6.62 0.29 -17.65
N ALA A 71 6.15 0.15 -18.88
CA ALA A 71 5.60 1.27 -19.64
C ALA A 71 4.34 1.85 -18.98
N ALA A 72 3.47 1.01 -18.40
CA ALA A 72 2.30 1.48 -17.67
C ALA A 72 2.69 2.35 -16.45
N ILE A 73 3.72 1.96 -15.70
CA ILE A 73 4.22 2.76 -14.56
C ILE A 73 4.81 4.08 -15.06
N ALA A 74 5.69 4.03 -16.07
CA ALA A 74 6.31 5.23 -16.61
C ALA A 74 5.27 6.22 -17.17
N HIS A 75 4.28 5.71 -17.88
CA HIS A 75 3.17 6.51 -18.40
C HIS A 75 2.36 7.16 -17.27
N TRP A 76 2.03 6.41 -16.21
CA TRP A 76 1.29 6.95 -15.06
C TRP A 76 2.04 8.11 -14.38
N PHE A 77 3.33 7.95 -14.11
CA PHE A 77 4.14 9.03 -13.52
C PHE A 77 4.22 10.25 -14.43
N SER A 78 4.39 10.04 -15.74
CA SER A 78 4.48 11.15 -16.70
C SER A 78 3.18 11.94 -16.83
N THR A 79 2.02 11.28 -16.70
CA THR A 79 0.71 11.91 -16.94
C THR A 79 0.07 12.46 -15.68
N GLN A 80 0.20 11.76 -14.55
CA GLN A 80 -0.42 12.17 -13.29
C GLN A 80 0.47 13.08 -12.44
N HIS A 81 1.79 12.92 -12.56
CA HIS A 81 2.76 13.64 -11.75
C HIS A 81 3.70 14.53 -12.57
N TYR A 82 3.60 14.51 -13.91
CA TYR A 82 4.50 15.24 -14.81
C TYR A 82 5.98 14.91 -14.59
N THR A 83 6.25 13.67 -14.15
CA THR A 83 7.58 13.20 -13.79
C THR A 83 7.99 12.07 -14.71
N ALA A 84 9.12 12.23 -15.40
CA ALA A 84 9.75 11.14 -16.13
C ALA A 84 10.50 10.23 -15.15
N ILE A 85 10.30 8.92 -15.27
CA ILE A 85 11.03 7.91 -14.50
C ILE A 85 11.79 7.00 -15.47
N ASP A 86 12.97 6.54 -15.05
CA ASP A 86 13.71 5.50 -15.79
C ASP A 86 13.09 4.13 -15.48
N PRO A 87 12.53 3.41 -16.47
CA PRO A 87 11.98 2.08 -16.25
C PRO A 87 13.00 1.09 -15.66
N GLN A 88 14.31 1.29 -15.88
CA GLN A 88 15.34 0.41 -15.34
C GLN A 88 15.57 0.61 -13.83
N SER A 89 15.17 1.75 -13.26
CA SER A 89 15.28 2.00 -11.82
C SER A 89 14.11 1.41 -11.01
N VAL A 90 13.09 0.85 -11.67
CA VAL A 90 11.93 0.26 -10.99
C VAL A 90 12.32 -1.06 -10.33
N VAL A 91 12.01 -1.19 -9.04
CA VAL A 91 12.17 -2.41 -8.26
C VAL A 91 10.80 -2.88 -7.77
N TYR A 92 10.56 -4.18 -7.85
CA TYR A 92 9.32 -4.78 -7.35
C TYR A 92 9.43 -5.14 -5.87
N GLY A 93 8.41 -4.76 -5.10
CA GLY A 93 8.27 -5.14 -3.69
C GLY A 93 6.84 -5.54 -3.38
N PRO A 94 6.61 -6.52 -2.49
CA PRO A 94 5.28 -7.00 -2.13
C PRO A 94 4.46 -5.97 -1.34
N SER A 95 5.10 -4.98 -0.70
CA SER A 95 4.45 -3.83 -0.07
C SER A 95 5.42 -2.67 0.12
N VAL A 96 4.90 -1.47 0.34
CA VAL A 96 5.71 -0.28 0.66
C VAL A 96 6.52 -0.49 1.94
N ILE A 97 5.91 -1.01 3.01
CA ILE A 97 6.60 -1.19 4.30
C ILE A 97 7.68 -2.28 4.23
N TYR A 98 7.49 -3.31 3.40
CA TYR A 98 8.54 -4.27 3.11
C TYR A 98 9.75 -3.59 2.48
N MET A 99 9.54 -2.75 1.45
CA MET A 99 10.63 -2.02 0.79
C MET A 99 11.31 -1.03 1.73
N VAL A 100 10.55 -0.30 2.57
CA VAL A 100 11.12 0.56 3.61
C VAL A 100 12.03 -0.24 4.55
N SER A 101 11.59 -1.43 4.97
CA SER A 101 12.40 -2.30 5.84
C SER A 101 13.69 -2.77 5.16
N GLU A 102 13.65 -3.11 3.86
CA GLU A 102 14.86 -3.45 3.10
C GLU A 102 15.82 -2.27 2.98
N LEU A 103 15.31 -1.06 2.73
CA LEU A 103 16.13 0.14 2.65
C LEU A 103 16.80 0.47 3.98
N ILE A 104 16.08 0.33 5.10
CA ILE A 104 16.65 0.47 6.45
C ILE A 104 17.82 -0.52 6.63
N ARG A 105 17.64 -1.79 6.26
CA ARG A 105 18.70 -2.80 6.38
C ARG A 105 19.92 -2.49 5.52
N GLN A 106 19.71 -1.94 4.32
CA GLN A 106 20.79 -1.67 3.37
C GLN A 106 21.57 -0.39 3.68
N TRP A 107 20.92 0.60 4.28
CA TRP A 107 21.47 1.96 4.42
C TRP A 107 21.71 2.40 5.87
N SER A 108 21.60 1.49 6.83
CA SER A 108 21.96 1.75 8.22
C SER A 108 22.46 0.48 8.89
N GLU A 109 23.06 0.62 10.06
CA GLU A 109 23.48 -0.49 10.92
C GLU A 109 22.53 -0.66 12.13
N THR A 110 22.60 -1.82 12.78
CA THR A 110 21.86 -2.06 14.03
C THR A 110 22.28 -1.04 15.09
N GLY A 111 21.28 -0.47 15.78
CA GLY A 111 21.48 0.57 16.80
C GLY A 111 21.52 1.99 16.25
N GLU A 112 21.61 2.19 14.94
CA GLU A 112 21.57 3.53 14.34
C GLU A 112 20.16 4.14 14.35
N GLY A 113 20.10 5.47 14.27
CA GLY A 113 18.86 6.23 14.27
C GLY A 113 18.27 6.42 12.87
N VAL A 114 16.95 6.24 12.73
CA VAL A 114 16.18 6.56 11.51
C VAL A 114 15.24 7.71 11.80
N VAL A 115 15.39 8.80 11.05
CA VAL A 115 14.57 10.01 11.21
C VAL A 115 13.20 9.84 10.55
N ILE A 116 12.14 10.19 11.28
CA ILE A 116 10.77 10.28 10.75
C ILE A 116 10.09 11.56 11.20
N HIS A 117 9.24 12.14 10.36
CA HIS A 117 8.39 13.25 10.76
C HIS A 117 7.13 12.77 11.46
N THR A 118 6.84 13.32 12.64
CA THR A 118 5.73 12.87 13.48
C THR A 118 4.60 13.89 13.58
N PRO A 119 3.32 13.45 13.66
CA PRO A 119 2.86 12.05 13.70
C PRO A 119 3.00 11.32 12.35
N ALA A 120 3.42 10.04 12.40
CA ALA A 120 3.63 9.19 11.22
C ALA A 120 2.69 7.98 11.21
N TYR A 121 2.63 7.29 10.07
CA TYR A 121 1.92 6.01 9.96
C TYR A 121 2.59 4.94 10.83
N ASP A 122 1.79 4.24 11.66
CA ASP A 122 2.23 3.28 12.70
C ASP A 122 3.24 2.23 12.19
N ALA A 123 3.09 1.78 10.95
CA ALA A 123 3.99 0.78 10.38
C ALA A 123 5.44 1.27 10.22
N PHE A 124 5.71 2.58 10.17
CA PHE A 124 7.07 3.11 10.13
C PHE A 124 7.82 2.83 11.43
N TYR A 125 7.19 3.08 12.59
CA TYR A 125 7.78 2.80 13.90
C TYR A 125 8.15 1.31 14.01
N LYS A 126 7.19 0.44 13.67
CA LYS A 126 7.38 -1.02 13.69
C LYS A 126 8.46 -1.49 12.72
N ALA A 127 8.56 -0.89 11.53
CA ALA A 127 9.60 -1.22 10.56
C ALA A 127 10.99 -0.84 11.08
N ILE A 128 11.14 0.33 11.71
CA ILE A 128 12.42 0.80 12.25
C ILE A 128 12.85 -0.05 13.45
N GLU A 129 11.99 -0.16 14.46
CA GLU A 129 12.28 -0.89 15.70
C GLU A 129 12.42 -2.39 15.44
N GLY A 130 11.59 -2.95 14.57
CA GLY A 130 11.66 -4.36 14.16
C GLY A 130 12.95 -4.71 13.42
N ASN A 131 13.62 -3.72 12.82
CA ASN A 131 14.96 -3.87 12.26
C ASN A 131 16.06 -3.46 13.24
N GLN A 132 15.77 -3.30 14.54
CA GLN A 132 16.76 -2.94 15.57
C GLN A 132 17.44 -1.58 15.32
N ARG A 133 16.72 -0.63 14.72
CA ARG A 133 17.12 0.78 14.64
C ARG A 133 16.31 1.60 15.65
N THR A 134 16.80 2.79 15.99
CA THR A 134 16.11 3.71 16.89
C THR A 134 15.32 4.75 16.10
N VAL A 135 14.06 4.97 16.47
CA VAL A 135 13.24 6.04 15.88
C VAL A 135 13.74 7.40 16.37
N MET A 136 14.05 8.30 15.44
CA MET A 136 14.41 9.69 15.71
C MET A 136 13.28 10.62 15.25
N PRO A 137 12.35 11.01 16.13
CA PRO A 137 11.17 11.78 15.73
C PRO A 137 11.46 13.26 15.52
N VAL A 138 10.96 13.82 14.42
CA VAL A 138 10.94 15.27 14.16
C VAL A 138 9.49 15.71 14.06
N CYS A 139 8.97 16.33 15.12
CA CYS A 139 7.58 16.79 15.16
C CYS A 139 7.34 17.91 14.13
N PHE A 140 6.27 17.78 13.34
CA PHE A 140 5.79 18.91 12.54
C PHE A 140 5.44 20.09 13.46
N ARG A 141 5.90 21.29 13.08
CA ARG A 141 5.49 22.54 13.72
C ARG A 141 4.58 23.26 12.74
N GLU A 142 3.46 23.78 13.23
CA GLU A 142 2.65 24.70 12.42
C GLU A 142 3.50 25.93 12.12
N ALA A 143 3.51 26.36 10.85
CA ALA A 143 4.07 27.65 10.49
C ALA A 143 3.16 28.72 11.12
N GLY A 144 3.72 29.52 12.04
CA GLY A 144 3.03 30.65 12.66
C GLY A 144 2.75 31.79 11.68
#